data_AF-A0A6A4C588-F1
#
_entry.id   AF-A0A6A4C588-F1
#
_cell.length_a   1.000
_cell.length_b   1.000
_cell.length_c   1.000
_cell.angle_alpha   90.00
_cell.angle_beta   90.00
_cell.angle_gamma   90.00
#
_symmetry.space_group_name_H-M   'P 1'
#
loop_
_entity.id
_entity.type
_entity.pdbx_description
1 polymer ?
#
loop_
_entity_poly.entity_id
_entity_poly.type
_entity_poly.pdbx_seq_one_letter_code
_entity_poly.pdbx_strand_id
1 'polypeptide(L)' 'MTSTLADLRNGVRLTREVLQQQAFDEFWGDAVSPSDLVQSDAEIDAWVRQHAGTDYHPSST' A
#
# COMPACT_ATOMS: atom_id res chain seq x y z
N MET A 1 -18.77 7.03 -3.61
CA MET A 1 -17.51 7.79 -3.86
C MET A 1 -16.43 7.29 -2.90
N THR A 2 -15.97 6.05 -3.06
CA THR A 2 -14.99 5.41 -2.15
C THR A 2 -13.90 4.61 -2.89
N SER A 3 -13.85 4.60 -4.23
CA SER A 3 -12.95 3.69 -4.96
C SER A 3 -11.48 3.97 -4.66
N THR A 4 -11.03 5.23 -4.68
CA THR A 4 -9.60 5.55 -4.51
C THR A 4 -8.99 4.97 -3.23
N LEU A 5 -9.67 5.07 -2.09
CA LEU A 5 -9.14 4.55 -0.83
C LEU A 5 -9.13 3.01 -0.82
N ALA A 6 -10.17 2.38 -1.35
CA ALA A 6 -10.23 0.94 -1.50
C ALA A 6 -9.18 0.41 -2.48
N ASP A 7 -8.95 1.12 -3.59
CA ASP A 7 -7.97 0.80 -4.62
C ASP A 7 -6.55 0.87 -4.05
N LEU A 8 -6.24 1.94 -3.32
CA LEU A 8 -4.94 2.10 -2.64
C LEU A 8 -4.72 1.03 -1.56
N ARG A 9 -5.74 0.71 -0.76
CA ARG A 9 -5.67 -0.38 0.23
C ARG A 9 -5.43 -1.74 -0.44
N ASN A 10 -6.10 -2.01 -1.56
CA ASN A 10 -5.86 -3.23 -2.33
C ASN A 10 -4.44 -3.26 -2.91
N GLY A 11 -3.92 -2.10 -3.36
CA GLY A 11 -2.52 -1.94 -3.74
C GLY A 11 -1.55 -2.37 -2.64
N VAL A 12 -1.75 -1.90 -1.40
CA VAL A 12 -0.93 -2.31 -0.25
C VAL A 12 -0.94 -3.84 -0.05
N ARG A 13 -2.10 -4.48 -0.19
CA ARG A 13 -2.23 -5.95 -0.06
C ARG A 13 -1.50 -6.68 -1.18
N LEU A 14 -1.69 -6.24 -2.41
CA LEU A 14 -1.04 -6.83 -3.59
C LEU A 14 0.48 -6.69 -3.52
N THR A 15 0.99 -5.54 -3.03
CA THR A 15 2.42 -5.37 -2.81
C THR A 15 2.98 -6.41 -1.84
N ARG A 16 2.28 -6.68 -0.73
CA ARG A 16 2.69 -7.74 0.22
C ARG A 16 2.64 -9.12 -0.41
N GLU A 17 1.58 -9.43 -1.16
CA GLU A 17 1.44 -10.72 -1.86
C GLU A 17 2.58 -10.97 -2.86
N VAL A 18 2.92 -9.97 -3.67
CA VAL A 18 4.02 -10.06 -4.66
C VAL A 18 5.36 -10.28 -3.96
N LEU A 19 5.62 -9.56 -2.87
CA LEU A 19 6.92 -9.60 -2.19
C LEU A 19 7.11 -10.85 -1.32
N GLN A 20 6.03 -11.58 -1.01
CA GLN A 20 6.07 -12.89 -0.35
C GLN A 20 6.34 -14.06 -1.32
N GLN A 21 6.51 -13.79 -2.62
CA GLN A 21 6.85 -14.85 -3.59
C GLN A 21 8.31 -15.26 -3.43
N GLN A 22 8.59 -16.56 -3.61
CA GLN A 22 9.92 -17.17 -3.47
C GLN A 22 11.03 -16.45 -4.25
N ALA A 23 10.69 -15.84 -5.39
CA ALA A 23 11.65 -15.09 -6.20
C ALA A 23 12.23 -13.86 -5.49
N PHE A 24 11.57 -13.36 -4.44
CA PHE A 24 11.99 -12.20 -3.67
C PHE A 24 12.63 -12.54 -2.31
N ASP A 25 12.77 -13.82 -1.95
CA ASP A 25 13.27 -14.25 -0.62
C ASP A 25 14.64 -13.65 -0.25
N GLU A 26 15.54 -13.46 -1.23
CA GLU A 26 16.86 -12.86 -1.01
C GLU A 26 16.82 -11.32 -0.91
N PHE A 27 15.77 -10.69 -1.45
CA PHE A 27 15.68 -9.24 -1.63
C PHE A 27 14.71 -8.57 -0.68
N TRP A 28 13.83 -9.34 -0.04
CA TRP A 28 12.79 -8.84 0.84
C TRP A 28 13.05 -9.19 2.30
N GLY A 29 12.81 -8.23 3.20
CA GLY A 29 12.91 -8.40 4.64
C GLY A 29 11.63 -7.92 5.32
N ASP A 30 11.74 -7.50 6.58
CA ASP A 30 10.58 -7.00 7.32
C ASP A 30 10.00 -5.72 6.69
N ALA A 31 8.66 -5.62 6.66
CA ALA A 31 8.00 -4.47 6.07
C ALA A 31 8.29 -3.18 6.87
N VAL A 32 8.87 -2.18 6.19
CA VAL A 32 9.20 -0.89 6.81
C VAL A 32 7.97 0.00 6.97
N SER A 33 7.14 0.11 5.92
CA SER A 33 5.93 0.94 5.92
C SER A 33 4.97 0.53 4.79
N PRO A 34 3.68 0.26 5.07
CA PRO A 34 3.13 0.02 6.40
C PRO A 34 3.73 -1.27 6.99
N SER A 35 4.10 -1.23 8.27
CA SER A 35 4.65 -2.40 8.96
C SER A 35 3.65 -3.55 9.04
N ASP A 36 4.12 -4.75 9.37
CA ASP A 36 3.30 -5.96 9.47
C ASP A 36 2.27 -5.92 10.60
N LEU A 37 2.30 -4.91 11.48
CA LEU A 37 1.27 -4.69 12.50
C LEU A 37 0.01 -4.00 11.94
N VAL A 38 0.10 -3.36 10.77
CA VAL A 38 -1.03 -2.67 10.11
C VAL A 38 -1.74 -3.67 9.20
N GLN A 39 -2.92 -4.15 9.58
CA GLN A 39 -3.57 -5.28 8.90
C GLN A 39 -5.04 -5.03 8.53
N SER A 40 -5.80 -4.39 9.41
CA SER A 40 -7.23 -4.14 9.17
C SER A 40 -7.43 -3.07 8.10
N ASP A 41 -8.61 -3.09 7.46
CA ASP A 41 -9.00 -2.05 6.50
C ASP A 41 -8.86 -0.65 7.09
N ALA A 42 -9.29 -0.46 8.34
CA ALA A 42 -9.23 0.84 9.01
C ALA A 42 -7.80 1.31 9.27
N GLU A 43 -6.89 0.41 9.64
CA GLU A 43 -5.48 0.73 9.87
C GLU A 43 -4.77 1.06 8.56
N ILE A 44 -5.00 0.29 7.51
CA ILE A 44 -4.42 0.57 6.18
C ILE A 44 -4.99 1.89 5.65
N ASP A 45 -6.28 2.13 5.79
CA ASP A 45 -6.91 3.38 5.37
C ASP A 45 -6.38 4.59 6.14
N ALA A 46 -6.07 4.44 7.43
CA ALA A 46 -5.44 5.48 8.23
C ALA A 46 -4.01 5.74 7.77
N TRP A 47 -3.25 4.68 7.48
CA TRP A 47 -1.90 4.78 6.94
C TRP A 47 -1.88 5.46 5.56
N VAL A 48 -2.77 5.05 4.64
CA VAL A 48 -2.89 5.64 3.29
C VAL A 48 -3.15 7.14 3.39
N ARG A 49 -4.06 7.58 4.28
CA ARG A 49 -4.33 9.02 4.46
C ARG A 49 -3.12 9.83 4.93
N GLN A 50 -2.23 9.21 5.69
CA GLN A 50 -1.03 9.87 6.21
C GLN A 50 0.13 9.87 5.22
N HIS A 51 0.19 8.89 4.31
CA HIS A 51 1.36 8.63 3.48
C HIS A 51 1.13 8.75 1.97
N ALA A 52 -0.12 8.81 1.50
CA ALA A 52 -0.41 8.93 0.07
C ALA A 52 0.17 10.22 -0.51
N GLY A 53 0.98 10.07 -1.56
CA GLY A 53 1.49 11.15 -2.39
C GLY A 53 0.78 11.21 -3.73
N THR A 54 1.11 12.24 -4.51
CA THR A 54 0.74 12.29 -5.92
C THR A 54 1.85 11.69 -6.78
N ASP A 55 1.47 11.03 -7.88
CA ASP A 55 2.40 10.66 -8.94
C ASP A 55 2.75 11.85 -9.85
N TYR A 56 2.34 13.07 -9.49
CA TYR A 56 2.58 14.31 -10.21
C TYR A 56 1.98 14.34 -11.63
N HIS A 57 0.77 13.79 -11.78
CA HIS A 57 0.00 13.80 -13.04
C HIS A 57 -1.25 14.73 -13.01
N PRO A 58 -1.15 16.02 -12.61
CA PRO A 58 -2.31 16.93 -12.71
C PRO A 58 -2.66 17.22 -14.17
N SER A 59 -3.95 17.33 -14.47
CA SER A 59 -4.48 17.67 -15.80
C SER A 59 -5.80 18.45 -15.68
N SER A 60 -6.09 19.31 -16.66
CA SER A 60 -7.36 20.05 -16.82
C SER A 60 -7.81 20.88 -15.60
N THR A 61 -7.16 22.01 -15.34
CA THR A 61 -7.49 22.96 -14.25
C THR A 61 -8.95 23.38 -14.22
#